data_AF-A0A2V7QLB5-F1
#
_entry.id   AF-A0A2V7QLB5-F1
#
_cell.length_a   1.000
_cell.length_b   1.000
_cell.length_c   1.000
_cell.angle_alpha   90.00
_cell.angle_beta   90.00
_cell.angle_gamma   90.00
#
_symmetry.space_group_name_H-M   'P 1'
#
loop_
_entity.id
_entity.type
_entity.pdbx_description
1 polymer ?
#
loop_
_entity_poly.entity_id
_entity_poly.type
_entity_poly.pdbx_seq_one_letter_code
_entity_poly.pdbx_strand_id
1 'polypeptide(L)'
;MNPLFVVPLLAYTLAATLWPAQVDGRRRARTLLVVEALLVVAALVVGTLLAPLATPNHAELWWGRAALLATGYLYVSGRGVVLIRSVLELSSLQMRRDEDRPAGAIDVARGRAIGALERALALTLVLLGEYGAVGWIIAAKSLARFKALEEREFAEYFLIGTLASFLLAVLAGVGLRILLNRG
;
A
#
# COMPACT_ATOMS: atom_id res chain seq x y z
N MET A 1 -9.89 -18.84 8.55
CA MET A 1 -8.56 -18.69 7.94
C MET A 1 -7.53 -19.41 8.79
N ASN A 2 -6.79 -20.35 8.19
CA ASN A 2 -5.70 -21.02 8.89
C ASN A 2 -4.58 -20.00 9.23
N PRO A 3 -4.17 -19.88 10.49
CA PRO A 3 -3.10 -18.95 10.86
C PRO A 3 -1.77 -19.18 10.15
N LEU A 4 -1.39 -20.44 9.91
CA LEU A 4 -0.11 -20.78 9.27
C LEU A 4 -0.01 -20.24 7.83
N PHE A 5 -1.15 -20.02 7.18
CA PHE A 5 -1.18 -19.36 5.88
C PHE A 5 -0.70 -17.90 5.96
N VAL A 6 -1.03 -17.22 7.05
CA VAL A 6 -0.83 -15.77 7.21
C VAL A 6 0.54 -15.44 7.75
N VAL A 7 1.17 -16.36 8.50
CA VAL A 7 2.48 -16.14 9.14
C VAL A 7 3.56 -15.66 8.16
N PRO A 8 3.78 -16.29 6.98
CA PRO A 8 4.79 -15.83 6.02
C PRO A 8 4.50 -14.42 5.48
N LEU A 9 3.23 -14.11 5.22
CA LEU A 9 2.78 -12.80 4.77
C LEU A 9 2.98 -11.72 5.82
N LEU A 10 2.60 -12.00 7.07
CA LEU A 10 2.77 -11.06 8.18
C LEU A 10 4.26 -10.82 8.47
N ALA A 11 5.07 -11.88 8.49
CA ALA A 11 6.52 -11.78 8.68
C ALA A 11 7.17 -10.94 7.57
N TYR A 12 6.81 -11.22 6.31
CA TYR A 12 7.26 -10.44 5.17
C TYR A 12 6.87 -8.96 5.32
N THR A 13 5.59 -8.66 5.57
CA THR A 13 5.09 -7.28 5.65
C THR A 13 5.70 -6.48 6.79
N LEU A 14 6.00 -7.12 7.94
CA LEU A 14 6.71 -6.49 9.04
C LEU A 14 8.16 -6.18 8.68
N ALA A 15 8.92 -7.17 8.21
CA ALA A 15 10.29 -6.98 7.75
C ALA A 15 10.36 -5.91 6.66
N ALA A 16 9.37 -5.93 5.77
CA ALA A 16 9.21 -4.99 4.71
C ALA A 16 9.02 -3.56 5.21
N THR A 17 8.09 -3.36 6.13
CA THR A 17 7.74 -2.03 6.67
C THR A 17 8.90 -1.41 7.46
N LEU A 18 9.70 -2.25 8.12
CA LEU A 18 10.87 -1.81 8.88
C LEU A 18 12.09 -1.52 8.01
N TRP A 19 12.15 -2.06 6.80
CA TRP A 19 13.29 -1.86 5.90
C TRP A 19 13.22 -0.49 5.18
N PRO A 20 14.18 0.42 5.39
CA PRO A 20 14.22 1.71 4.72
C PRO A 20 14.73 1.55 3.28
N ALA A 21 13.86 1.09 2.38
CA ALA A 21 14.19 1.02 0.95
C ALA A 21 14.32 2.44 0.38
N GLN A 22 15.53 2.81 -0.05
CA GLN A 22 15.78 4.02 -0.81
C GLN A 22 15.55 3.74 -2.31
N VAL A 23 14.66 4.52 -2.92
CA VAL A 23 14.34 4.42 -4.34
C VAL A 23 15.16 5.50 -5.05
N ASP A 24 16.28 5.11 -5.63
CA ASP A 24 17.16 6.02 -6.37
C ASP A 24 17.19 5.63 -7.85
N GLY A 25 16.37 6.31 -8.64
CA GLY A 25 16.32 6.18 -10.09
C GLY A 25 15.49 5.00 -10.64
N ARG A 26 15.21 5.08 -11.94
CA ARG A 26 14.24 4.21 -12.63
C ARG A 26 14.56 2.73 -12.57
N ARG A 27 15.84 2.34 -12.70
CA ARG A 27 16.25 0.93 -12.64
C ARG A 27 15.95 0.33 -11.27
N ARG A 28 16.31 1.05 -10.20
CA ARG A 28 16.08 0.63 -8.81
C ARG A 28 14.58 0.59 -8.49
N ALA A 29 13.81 1.58 -8.94
CA ALA A 29 12.36 1.60 -8.82
C ALA A 29 11.69 0.37 -9.47
N ARG A 30 12.06 0.05 -10.72
CA ARG A 30 11.53 -1.14 -11.42
C ARG A 30 11.90 -2.43 -10.69
N THR A 31 13.17 -2.58 -10.30
CA THR A 31 13.62 -3.80 -9.60
C THR A 31 12.90 -3.96 -8.26
N LEU A 32 12.67 -2.88 -7.53
CA LEU A 32 11.93 -2.92 -6.26
C LEU A 32 10.50 -3.41 -6.51
N LEU A 33 9.75 -2.82 -7.44
CA LEU A 33 8.37 -3.25 -7.73
C LEU A 33 8.28 -4.74 -8.11
N VAL A 34 9.23 -5.23 -8.92
CA VAL A 34 9.28 -6.64 -9.32
C VAL A 34 9.61 -7.55 -8.13
N VAL A 35 10.65 -7.20 -7.36
CA VAL A 35 11.06 -7.96 -6.17
C VAL A 35 9.93 -8.01 -5.15
N GLU A 36 9.25 -6.90 -4.91
CA GLU A 36 8.08 -6.83 -4.02
C GLU A 36 6.97 -7.77 -4.45
N ALA A 37 6.60 -7.74 -5.74
CA ALA A 37 5.57 -8.62 -6.28
C ALA A 37 5.96 -10.10 -6.11
N LEU A 38 7.22 -10.44 -6.40
CA LEU A 38 7.74 -11.80 -6.24
C LEU A 38 7.73 -12.25 -4.77
N LEU A 39 8.12 -11.38 -3.84
CA LEU A 39 8.12 -11.71 -2.41
C LEU A 39 6.72 -11.90 -1.85
N VAL A 40 5.74 -11.08 -2.28
CA VAL A 40 4.32 -11.27 -1.92
C VAL A 40 3.80 -12.60 -2.46
N VAL A 41 4.09 -12.92 -3.72
CA VAL A 41 3.71 -14.21 -4.33
C VAL A 41 4.36 -15.38 -3.60
N ALA A 42 5.65 -15.29 -3.31
CA ALA A 42 6.37 -16.31 -2.55
C ALA A 42 5.76 -16.51 -1.15
N ALA A 43 5.44 -15.43 -0.43
CA ALA A 43 4.79 -15.51 0.87
C ALA A 43 3.40 -16.17 0.80
N LEU A 44 2.61 -15.87 -0.22
CA LEU A 44 1.32 -16.53 -0.48
C LEU A 44 1.49 -18.03 -0.76
N VAL A 45 2.45 -18.39 -1.61
CA VAL A 45 2.73 -19.80 -1.95
C VAL A 45 3.19 -20.57 -0.71
N VAL A 46 4.15 -20.05 0.03
CA VAL A 46 4.62 -20.66 1.28
C VAL A 46 3.45 -20.80 2.27
N GLY A 47 2.62 -19.77 2.41
CA GLY A 47 1.40 -19.85 3.23
C GLY A 47 0.48 -20.99 2.80
N THR A 48 0.22 -21.15 1.50
CA THR A 48 -0.62 -22.26 1.01
C THR A 48 -0.02 -23.63 1.26
N LEU A 49 1.30 -23.77 1.22
CA LEU A 49 1.99 -25.04 1.47
C LEU A 49 2.03 -25.39 2.96
N LEU A 50 2.07 -24.38 3.84
CA LEU A 50 2.06 -24.58 5.29
C LEU A 50 0.66 -24.79 5.86
N ALA A 51 -0.40 -24.29 5.21
CA ALA A 51 -1.77 -24.37 5.70
C ALA A 51 -2.27 -25.81 6.01
N PRO A 52 -1.93 -26.86 5.24
CA PRO A 52 -2.35 -28.23 5.55
C PRO A 52 -1.67 -28.83 6.79
N LEU A 53 -0.58 -28.24 7.27
CA LEU A 53 0.23 -28.79 8.37
C LEU A 53 -0.39 -28.60 9.75
N ALA A 54 -1.42 -27.76 9.87
CA ALA A 54 -2.15 -27.58 11.12
C ALA A 54 -3.67 -27.60 10.89
N THR A 55 -4.38 -28.30 11.76
CA THR A 55 -5.84 -28.22 11.87
C THR A 55 -6.19 -27.17 12.93
N PRO A 56 -6.66 -25.98 12.53
CA PRO A 56 -6.77 -24.85 13.45
C PRO A 56 -7.95 -24.98 14.41
N ASN A 57 -7.75 -24.59 15.66
CA ASN A 57 -8.81 -24.39 16.65
C ASN A 57 -9.63 -23.10 16.37
N HIS A 58 -10.80 -22.92 17.03
CA HIS A 58 -11.63 -21.72 16.85
C HIS A 58 -10.91 -20.40 17.18
N ALA A 59 -10.10 -20.38 18.25
CA ALA A 59 -9.27 -19.23 18.61
C ALA A 59 -8.21 -18.94 17.54
N GLU A 60 -7.69 -19.99 16.91
CA GLU A 60 -6.68 -19.91 15.85
C GLU A 60 -7.22 -19.33 14.55
N LEU A 61 -8.48 -19.62 14.26
CA LEU A 61 -9.20 -19.07 13.13
C LEU A 61 -9.41 -17.56 13.25
N TRP A 62 -9.68 -17.06 14.45
CA TRP A 62 -9.90 -15.62 14.71
C TRP A 62 -8.61 -14.82 14.55
N TRP A 63 -7.52 -15.23 15.20
CA TRP A 63 -6.27 -14.49 15.11
C TRP A 63 -5.67 -14.56 13.70
N GLY A 64 -5.86 -15.66 12.97
CA GLY A 64 -5.47 -15.75 11.56
C GLY A 64 -6.15 -14.67 10.70
N ARG A 65 -7.45 -14.43 10.91
CA ARG A 65 -8.18 -13.34 10.22
C ARG A 65 -7.68 -11.96 10.64
N ALA A 66 -7.47 -11.74 11.94
CA ALA A 66 -6.96 -10.48 12.46
C ALA A 66 -5.54 -10.17 11.91
N ALA A 67 -4.67 -11.17 11.88
CA ALA A 67 -3.32 -11.09 11.33
C ALA A 67 -3.33 -10.78 9.83
N LEU A 68 -4.28 -11.34 9.08
CA LEU A 68 -4.41 -11.09 7.64
C LEU A 68 -4.84 -9.64 7.38
N LEU A 69 -5.82 -9.14 8.15
CA LEU A 69 -6.22 -7.73 8.09
C LEU A 69 -5.04 -6.82 8.46
N ALA A 70 -4.34 -7.11 9.57
CA ALA A 70 -3.17 -6.34 10.00
C ALA A 70 -2.08 -6.29 8.92
N THR A 71 -1.79 -7.43 8.28
CA THR A 71 -0.87 -7.53 7.13
C THR A 71 -1.26 -6.56 6.03
N GLY A 72 -2.54 -6.53 5.65
CA GLY A 72 -3.04 -5.64 4.61
C GLY A 72 -2.91 -4.16 4.96
N TYR A 73 -3.32 -3.75 6.16
CA TYR A 73 -3.19 -2.37 6.61
C TYR A 73 -1.72 -1.93 6.74
N LEU A 74 -0.84 -2.78 7.27
CA LEU A 74 0.59 -2.49 7.37
C LEU A 74 1.25 -2.38 6.00
N TYR A 75 0.94 -3.30 5.09
CA TYR A 75 1.48 -3.27 3.74
C TYR A 75 1.06 -2.00 2.98
N VAL A 76 -0.23 -1.68 3.00
CA VAL A 76 -0.78 -0.53 2.29
C VAL A 76 -0.34 0.79 2.92
N SER A 77 -0.38 0.94 4.24
CA SER A 77 -0.05 2.20 4.91
C SER A 77 1.45 2.42 5.07
N GLY A 78 2.19 1.38 5.44
CA GLY A 78 3.64 1.40 5.66
C GLY A 78 4.43 1.22 4.37
N ARG A 79 4.50 -0.02 3.88
CA ARG A 79 5.29 -0.37 2.68
C ARG A 79 4.78 0.32 1.40
N GLY A 80 3.50 0.68 1.34
CA GLY A 80 2.90 1.40 0.22
C GLY A 80 3.63 2.69 -0.14
N VAL A 81 4.18 3.44 0.83
CA VAL A 81 4.93 4.67 0.53
C VAL A 81 6.09 4.42 -0.46
N VAL A 82 6.81 3.31 -0.28
CA VAL A 82 7.93 2.92 -1.15
C VAL A 82 7.42 2.52 -2.54
N LEU A 83 6.29 1.82 -2.62
CA LEU A 83 5.67 1.42 -3.89
C LEU A 83 5.21 2.63 -4.68
N ILE A 84 4.50 3.57 -4.05
CA ILE A 84 4.04 4.81 -4.71
C ILE A 84 5.25 5.62 -5.20
N ARG A 85 6.30 5.76 -4.38
CA ARG A 85 7.54 6.42 -4.81
C ARG A 85 8.19 5.73 -6.01
N SER A 86 8.22 4.40 -6.01
CA SER A 86 8.76 3.63 -7.13
C SER A 86 7.96 3.85 -8.41
N VAL A 87 6.63 3.92 -8.33
CA VAL A 87 5.78 4.24 -9.50
C VAL A 87 6.04 5.65 -10.03
N LEU A 88 6.16 6.64 -9.13
CA LEU A 88 6.45 8.02 -9.51
C LEU A 88 7.81 8.15 -10.23
N GLU A 89 8.85 7.49 -9.71
CA GLU A 89 10.18 7.45 -10.32
C GLU A 89 10.17 6.82 -11.73
N LEU A 90 9.31 5.82 -11.98
CA LEU A 90 9.18 5.23 -13.32
C LEU A 90 8.61 6.22 -14.34
N SER A 91 7.71 7.09 -13.90
CA SER A 91 6.98 8.02 -14.77
C SER A 91 7.81 9.21 -15.26
N SER A 92 9.11 9.28 -14.94
CA SER A 92 9.99 10.45 -15.19
C SER A 92 9.66 11.68 -14.37
N LEU A 93 8.58 11.65 -13.58
CA LEU A 93 8.12 12.78 -12.79
C LEU A 93 8.99 12.89 -11.54
N GLN A 94 10.26 13.19 -11.78
CA GLN A 94 10.97 14.04 -10.87
C GLN A 94 10.20 15.35 -10.94
N MET A 95 9.28 15.52 -9.98
CA MET A 95 9.04 16.89 -9.55
C MET A 95 10.46 17.40 -9.31
N ARG A 96 10.88 18.47 -10.00
CA ARG A 96 11.86 19.38 -9.43
C ARG A 96 11.17 19.90 -8.18
N ARG A 97 11.12 19.05 -7.15
CA ARG A 97 10.92 19.43 -5.78
C ARG A 97 11.92 20.55 -5.68
N ASP A 98 11.45 21.79 -5.59
CA ASP A 98 12.30 22.95 -5.39
C ASP A 98 13.35 22.51 -4.37
N GLU A 99 14.54 22.12 -4.84
CA GLU A 99 15.63 21.68 -3.98
C GLU A 99 16.07 22.89 -3.12
N ASP A 100 15.58 24.08 -3.48
CA ASP A 100 15.78 25.36 -2.83
C ASP A 100 14.70 25.72 -1.78
N ARG A 101 13.66 24.89 -1.57
CA ARG A 101 12.84 24.96 -0.37
C ARG A 101 13.11 23.76 0.53
N PRO A 102 13.85 23.91 1.64
CA PRO A 102 13.95 22.86 2.64
C PRO A 102 12.56 22.68 3.26
N ALA A 103 11.75 21.80 2.67
CA ALA A 103 10.52 21.33 3.29
C ALA A 103 10.93 20.72 4.64
N GLY A 104 10.53 21.36 5.72
CA GLY A 104 10.95 20.95 7.06
C GLY A 104 10.60 19.48 7.30
N ALA A 105 11.35 18.81 8.18
CA ALA A 105 11.07 17.41 8.54
C ALA A 105 9.60 17.18 8.92
N ILE A 106 8.94 18.20 9.47
CA ILE A 106 7.52 18.24 9.81
C ILE A 106 6.62 18.13 8.57
N ASP A 107 6.90 18.84 7.48
CA ASP A 107 6.09 18.78 6.25
C ASP A 107 6.18 17.41 5.58
N VAL A 108 7.37 16.83 5.58
CA VAL A 108 7.61 15.47 5.06
C VAL A 108 6.89 14.43 5.92
N ALA A 109 6.86 14.62 7.24
CA ALA A 109 6.10 13.76 8.15
C ALA A 109 4.59 13.90 7.93
N ARG A 110 4.08 15.13 7.78
CA ARG A 110 2.67 15.41 7.49
C ARG A 110 2.21 14.75 6.20
N GLY A 111 2.96 14.91 5.10
CA GLY A 111 2.62 14.29 3.83
C GLY A 111 2.58 12.76 3.89
N ARG A 112 3.54 12.15 4.61
CA ARG A 112 3.54 10.69 4.85
C ARG A 112 2.33 10.24 5.66
N ALA A 113 1.99 10.97 6.72
CA ALA A 113 0.85 10.66 7.58
C ALA A 113 -0.48 10.76 6.82
N ILE A 114 -0.70 11.83 6.05
CA ILE A 114 -1.89 12.01 5.21
C ILE A 114 -2.01 10.85 4.22
N GLY A 115 -0.94 10.52 3.50
CA GLY A 115 -0.96 9.42 2.55
C GLY A 115 -1.25 8.06 3.20
N ALA A 116 -0.75 7.81 4.42
CA ALA A 116 -1.05 6.58 5.16
C ALA A 116 -2.52 6.51 5.57
N LEU A 117 -3.09 7.63 6.07
CA LEU A 117 -4.50 7.71 6.45
C LEU A 117 -5.44 7.52 5.26
N GLU A 118 -5.15 8.16 4.12
CA GLU A 118 -5.94 7.99 2.89
C GLU A 118 -5.95 6.54 2.42
N ARG A 119 -4.79 5.88 2.45
CA ARG A 119 -4.66 4.48 2.06
C ARG A 119 -5.39 3.54 3.01
N ALA A 120 -5.31 3.78 4.32
CA ALA A 120 -6.06 3.02 5.32
C ALA A 120 -7.58 3.21 5.15
N LEU A 121 -8.02 4.44 4.86
CA LEU A 121 -9.43 4.74 4.63
C LEU A 121 -9.93 4.09 3.33
N ALA A 122 -9.17 4.23 2.24
CA ALA A 122 -9.49 3.58 0.96
C ALA A 122 -9.56 2.06 1.10
N LEU A 123 -8.60 1.44 1.80
CA LEU A 123 -8.61 0.01 2.08
C LEU A 123 -9.87 -0.39 2.87
N THR A 124 -10.20 0.36 3.93
CA THR A 124 -11.41 0.12 4.73
C THR A 124 -12.67 0.13 3.86
N LEU A 125 -12.83 1.15 3.03
CA LEU A 125 -14.00 1.26 2.16
C LEU A 125 -14.07 0.15 1.12
N VAL A 126 -12.94 -0.27 0.54
CA VAL A 126 -12.89 -1.44 -0.36
C VAL A 126 -13.30 -2.72 0.38
N LEU A 127 -12.83 -2.90 1.64
CA LEU A 127 -13.21 -4.04 2.47
C LEU A 127 -14.70 -4.03 2.85
N LEU A 128 -15.30 -2.85 2.98
CA LEU A 128 -16.75 -2.67 3.18
C LEU A 128 -17.55 -2.81 1.87
N GLY A 129 -16.90 -2.70 0.70
CA GLY A 129 -17.53 -2.77 -0.61
C GLY A 129 -18.01 -1.40 -1.13
N GLU A 130 -17.67 -0.33 -0.43
CA GLU A 130 -18.04 1.05 -0.71
C GLU A 130 -17.08 1.70 -1.71
N TYR A 131 -16.98 1.13 -2.92
CA TYR A 131 -16.08 1.64 -3.96
C TYR A 131 -16.41 3.09 -4.36
N GLY A 132 -17.69 3.46 -4.36
CA GLY A 132 -18.14 4.83 -4.63
C GLY A 132 -17.64 5.84 -3.60
N ALA A 133 -17.60 5.48 -2.31
CA ALA A 133 -17.07 6.32 -1.26
C ALA A 133 -15.57 6.62 -1.43
N VAL A 134 -14.81 5.70 -2.04
CA VAL A 134 -13.41 5.98 -2.35
C VAL A 134 -13.27 7.04 -3.45
N GLY A 135 -14.16 7.01 -4.45
CA GLY A 135 -14.24 8.05 -5.47
C GLY A 135 -14.51 9.43 -4.87
N TRP A 136 -15.38 9.52 -3.87
CA TRP A 136 -15.64 10.76 -3.13
C TRP A 136 -14.40 11.31 -2.42
N ILE A 137 -13.59 10.45 -1.80
CA ILE A 137 -12.33 10.88 -1.15
C ILE A 137 -11.38 11.47 -2.17
N ILE A 138 -11.21 10.84 -3.33
CA ILE A 138 -10.34 11.32 -4.40
C ILE A 138 -10.85 12.67 -4.94
N ALA A 139 -12.16 12.79 -5.15
CA ALA A 139 -12.79 14.04 -5.59
C ALA A 139 -12.59 15.17 -4.57
N ALA A 140 -12.84 14.90 -3.28
CA ALA A 140 -12.64 15.87 -2.21
C ALA A 140 -11.17 16.32 -2.09
N LYS A 141 -10.23 15.37 -2.22
CA LYS A 141 -8.79 15.66 -2.23
C LYS A 141 -8.39 16.55 -3.41
N SER A 142 -8.94 16.26 -4.59
CA SER A 142 -8.68 17.04 -5.81
C SER A 142 -9.26 18.45 -5.69
N LEU A 143 -10.46 18.59 -5.12
CA LEU A 143 -11.10 19.88 -4.87
C LEU A 143 -10.29 20.74 -3.88
N ALA A 144 -9.80 20.14 -2.79
CA ALA A 144 -8.96 20.84 -1.81
C ALA A 144 -7.60 21.32 -2.36
N ARG A 145 -7.17 20.77 -3.51
CA ARG A 145 -5.92 21.12 -4.20
C ARG A 145 -6.14 21.74 -5.57
N PHE A 146 -7.37 22.12 -5.91
CA PHE A 146 -7.74 22.57 -7.26
C PHE A 146 -6.81 23.64 -7.83
N LYS A 147 -6.52 24.70 -7.05
CA LYS A 147 -5.59 25.77 -7.49
C LYS A 147 -4.17 25.27 -7.79
N ALA A 148 -3.67 24.32 -7.01
CA ALA A 148 -2.33 23.76 -7.23
C ALA A 148 -2.30 22.83 -8.46
N LEU A 149 -3.45 22.28 -8.88
CA LEU A 149 -3.55 21.45 -10.08
C LEU A 149 -3.47 22.27 -11.39
N GLU A 150 -3.42 23.60 -11.32
CA GLU A 150 -3.12 24.46 -12.48
C GLU A 150 -1.64 24.31 -12.91
N GLU A 151 -0.75 23.98 -11.97
CA GLU A 151 0.65 23.68 -12.25
C GLU A 151 0.77 22.26 -12.82
N ARG A 152 1.05 22.15 -14.13
CA ARG A 152 1.08 20.87 -14.86
C ARG A 152 1.93 19.79 -14.17
N GLU A 153 3.14 20.13 -13.74
CA GLU A 153 4.07 19.18 -13.11
C GLU A 153 3.53 18.66 -11.76
N PHE A 154 2.96 19.56 -10.95
CA PHE A 154 2.29 19.17 -9.71
C PHE A 154 1.05 18.32 -9.99
N ALA A 155 0.24 18.68 -10.98
CA ALA A 155 -0.96 17.96 -11.36
C ALA A 155 -0.66 16.53 -11.80
N GLU A 156 0.35 16.34 -12.67
CA GLU A 156 0.79 15.02 -13.13
C GLU A 156 1.30 14.16 -11.96
N TYR A 157 2.17 14.72 -11.11
CA TYR A 157 2.68 14.04 -9.90
C TYR A 157 1.54 13.65 -8.94
N PHE A 158 0.63 14.58 -8.67
CA PHE A 158 -0.50 14.38 -7.76
C PHE A 158 -1.45 13.32 -8.28
N LEU A 159 -1.77 13.36 -9.58
CA LEU A 159 -2.69 12.44 -10.22
C LEU A 159 -2.12 11.02 -10.25
N ILE A 160 -0.87 10.85 -10.70
CA ILE A 160 -0.21 9.54 -10.72
C ILE A 160 -0.03 8.99 -9.30
N GLY A 161 0.40 9.82 -8.35
CA GLY A 161 0.56 9.40 -6.96
C GLY A 161 -0.77 8.95 -6.32
N THR A 162 -1.86 9.68 -6.58
CA THR A 162 -3.18 9.37 -6.04
C THR A 162 -3.78 8.12 -6.69
N LEU A 163 -3.70 7.99 -8.02
CA LEU A 163 -4.18 6.81 -8.74
C LEU A 163 -3.38 5.55 -8.38
N ALA A 164 -2.05 5.64 -8.27
CA ALA A 164 -1.22 4.51 -7.83
C ALA A 164 -1.54 4.09 -6.39
N SER A 165 -1.77 5.06 -5.50
CA SER A 165 -2.16 4.82 -4.11
C SER A 165 -3.53 4.15 -4.02
N PHE A 166 -4.50 4.61 -4.82
CA PHE A 166 -5.82 4.02 -4.90
C PHE A 166 -5.78 2.61 -5.48
N LEU A 167 -5.05 2.40 -6.58
CA LEU A 167 -4.86 1.08 -7.18
C LEU A 167 -4.27 0.08 -6.18
N LEU A 168 -3.25 0.49 -5.41
CA LEU A 168 -2.68 -0.33 -4.35
C LEU A 168 -3.73 -0.73 -3.30
N ALA A 169 -4.54 0.22 -2.83
CA ALA A 169 -5.59 -0.05 -1.85
C ALA A 169 -6.68 -0.99 -2.39
N VAL A 170 -7.08 -0.83 -3.66
CA VAL A 170 -8.06 -1.71 -4.31
C VAL A 170 -7.51 -3.11 -4.47
N LEU A 171 -6.30 -3.28 -5.01
CA LEU A 171 -5.67 -4.59 -5.20
C LEU A 171 -5.51 -5.32 -3.86
N ALA A 172 -5.01 -4.62 -2.84
CA ALA A 172 -4.87 -5.18 -1.50
C ALA A 172 -6.22 -5.55 -0.88
N GLY A 173 -7.23 -4.67 -0.97
CA GLY A 173 -8.55 -4.92 -0.38
C GLY A 173 -9.30 -6.07 -1.06
N VAL A 174 -9.26 -6.15 -2.38
CA VAL A 174 -9.81 -7.28 -3.14
C VAL A 174 -9.06 -8.57 -2.79
N GLY A 175 -7.73 -8.53 -2.75
CA GLY A 175 -6.90 -9.68 -2.35
C GLY A 175 -7.25 -10.17 -0.94
N LEU A 176 -7.37 -9.27 0.04
CA LEU A 176 -7.79 -9.59 1.40
C LEU A 176 -9.17 -10.21 1.44
N ARG A 177 -10.15 -9.68 0.69
CA ARG A 177 -11.50 -10.27 0.62
C ARG A 177 -11.48 -11.69 0.07
N ILE A 178 -10.74 -11.93 -1.01
CA ILE A 178 -10.59 -13.26 -1.60
C ILE A 178 -9.98 -14.22 -0.58
N LEU A 179 -8.93 -13.79 0.11
CA LEU A 179 -8.28 -14.60 1.14
C LEU A 179 -9.23 -14.85 2.31
N LEU A 180 -9.86 -13.83 2.90
CA LEU A 180 -10.78 -13.98 4.03
C LEU A 180 -11.97 -14.90 3.78
N ASN A 181 -12.39 -15.05 2.52
CA ASN A 181 -13.47 -15.94 2.09
C ASN A 181 -12.98 -17.37 1.78
N ARG A 182 -11.66 -17.59 1.64
CA ARG A 182 -11.07 -18.89 1.29
C ARG A 182 -10.92 -19.87 2.45
N GLY A 183 -11.31 -19.52 3.68
CA GLY A 183 -11.25 -20.48 4.78
C GLY A 183 -11.96 -20.04 6.03
#